data_AF-A0A151U940-F1
#
_entry.id   AF-A0A151U940-F1
#
_cell.length_a   1.000
_cell.length_b   1.000
_cell.length_c   1.000
_cell.angle_alpha   90.00
_cell.angle_beta   90.00
_cell.angle_gamma   90.00
#
_symmetry.space_group_name_H-M   'P 1'
#
loop_
_entity.id
_entity.type
_entity.pdbx_description
1 polymer ?
#
loop_
_entity_poly.entity_id
_entity_poly.type
_entity_poly.pdbx_seq_one_letter_code
_entity_poly.pdbx_strand_id
1 'polypeptide(L)'
;MEDGMSGFCIRGASVGGNSTGTKCGRWNPTTEQVKVLTELFSSGLRTPSTDQIQKISNQLSFYGKIESKNVFYWFQNHKARERQKRRKVDKGVIRRENSIPKNSFAQSKYHI
;
A
#
# COMPACT_ATOMS: atom_id res chain seq x y z
N MET A 1 -21.56 6.44 21.50
CA MET A 1 -22.13 6.04 20.20
C MET A 1 -20.96 5.73 19.28
N GLU A 2 -20.34 4.58 19.50
CA GLU A 2 -19.15 4.12 18.76
C GLU A 2 -19.59 2.99 17.84
N ASP A 3 -20.16 3.33 16.69
CA ASP A 3 -20.64 2.35 15.73
C ASP A 3 -19.47 1.80 14.91
N GLY A 4 -19.14 0.55 15.22
CA GLY A 4 -18.15 -0.26 14.55
C GLY A 4 -18.41 -0.39 13.06
N MET A 5 -17.45 0.06 12.26
CA MET A 5 -17.31 -0.33 10.86
C MET A 5 -16.29 -1.47 10.78
N SER A 6 -16.65 -2.60 11.40
CA SER A 6 -15.95 -3.87 11.26
C SER A 6 -16.32 -4.52 9.93
N GLY A 7 -15.33 -5.08 9.22
CA GLY A 7 -15.57 -6.19 8.32
C GLY A 7 -15.55 -5.89 6.82
N PHE A 8 -14.36 -5.63 6.26
CA PHE A 8 -14.03 -6.20 4.95
C PHE A 8 -12.59 -6.71 4.92
N CYS A 9 -12.34 -7.71 5.76
CA CYS A 9 -11.28 -8.67 5.52
C CYS A 9 -11.91 -10.05 5.32
N ILE A 10 -12.63 -10.20 4.21
CA ILE A 10 -12.96 -11.53 3.69
C ILE A 10 -11.66 -12.12 3.13
N ARG A 11 -11.05 -12.98 3.92
CA ARG A 11 -10.11 -13.98 3.43
C ARG A 11 -10.97 -15.14 2.94
N GLY A 12 -11.35 -15.10 1.67
CA GLY A 12 -12.09 -16.16 0.99
C GLY A 12 -11.33 -16.57 -0.25
N ALA A 13 -10.90 -17.82 -0.31
CA ALA A 13 -10.36 -18.42 -1.51
C ALA A 13 -11.47 -18.53 -2.59
N SER A 14 -11.08 -18.27 -3.84
CA SER A 14 -11.66 -18.81 -5.09
C SER A 14 -13.18 -18.73 -5.30
N VAL A 15 -13.62 -17.70 -6.05
CA VAL A 15 -14.69 -17.83 -7.06
C VAL A 15 -14.21 -17.10 -8.32
N GLY A 16 -14.13 -17.84 -9.43
CA GLY A 16 -13.81 -17.30 -10.74
C GLY A 16 -14.90 -16.36 -11.23
N GLY A 17 -14.48 -15.19 -11.73
CA GLY A 17 -15.31 -14.23 -12.43
C GLY A 17 -14.56 -13.76 -13.66
N ASN A 18 -15.00 -14.26 -14.81
CA ASN A 18 -14.58 -14.00 -16.18
C ASN A 18 -13.75 -12.71 -16.40
N SER A 19 -12.44 -12.88 -16.59
CA SER A 19 -11.49 -11.82 -16.93
C SER A 19 -11.66 -11.35 -18.38
N THR A 20 -12.73 -10.62 -18.69
CA THR A 20 -12.69 -9.63 -19.78
C THR A 20 -11.97 -8.37 -19.29
N GLY A 21 -10.74 -8.58 -18.80
CA GLY A 21 -9.86 -7.52 -18.36
C GLY A 21 -9.31 -6.82 -19.58
N THR A 22 -10.07 -5.88 -20.17
CA THR A 22 -9.50 -4.78 -20.93
C THR A 22 -8.30 -4.29 -20.13
N LYS A 23 -7.11 -4.46 -20.70
CA LYS A 23 -5.82 -4.26 -20.03
C LYS A 23 -5.74 -2.79 -19.61
N CYS A 24 -6.28 -2.46 -18.44
CA CYS A 24 -6.11 -1.17 -17.82
C CYS A 24 -4.61 -1.08 -17.52
N GLY A 25 -3.90 -0.37 -18.39
CA GLY A 25 -2.48 -0.12 -18.22
C GLY A 25 -2.24 0.40 -16.80
N ARG A 26 -1.16 -0.06 -16.19
CA ARG A 26 -0.76 0.34 -14.83
C ARG A 26 -0.83 1.87 -14.72
N TRP A 27 -1.72 2.36 -13.86
CA TRP A 27 -1.85 3.80 -13.63
C TRP A 27 -0.57 4.31 -12.98
N ASN A 28 0.04 5.31 -13.62
CA ASN A 28 1.20 6.03 -13.10
C ASN A 28 0.69 7.40 -12.66
N PRO A 29 0.42 7.61 -11.36
CA PRO A 29 -0.09 8.88 -10.87
C PRO A 29 0.94 9.99 -11.08
N THR A 30 0.47 11.19 -11.42
CA THR A 30 1.32 12.38 -11.45
C THR A 30 1.63 12.85 -10.02
N THR A 31 2.71 13.62 -9.85
CA THR A 31 3.11 14.17 -8.54
C THR A 31 1.97 14.96 -7.88
N GLU A 32 1.25 15.77 -8.66
CA GLU A 32 0.10 16.54 -8.18
C GLU A 32 -1.05 15.63 -7.72
N GLN A 33 -1.34 14.55 -8.46
CA GLN A 33 -2.35 13.58 -8.05
C GLN A 33 -2.00 12.89 -6.73
N VAL A 34 -0.74 12.50 -6.55
CA VAL A 34 -0.27 11.90 -5.29
C VAL A 34 -0.36 12.90 -4.12
N LYS A 35 -0.01 14.16 -4.36
CA LYS A 35 -0.04 15.22 -3.34
C LYS A 35 -1.44 15.41 -2.78
N VAL A 36 -2.44 15.59 -3.65
CA VAL A 36 -3.85 15.74 -3.25
C VAL A 36 -4.35 14.50 -2.50
N LEU A 37 -4.07 13.29 -3.00
CA LEU A 37 -4.47 12.06 -2.31
C LEU A 37 -3.85 11.94 -0.90
N THR A 38 -2.59 12.34 -0.76
CA THR A 38 -1.86 12.31 0.52
C THR A 38 -2.41 13.33 1.51
N GLU A 39 -2.75 14.53 1.03
CA GLU A 39 -3.35 15.59 1.85
C GLU A 39 -4.72 15.16 2.38
N LEU A 40 -5.58 14.62 1.51
CA LEU A 40 -6.89 14.08 1.90
C LEU A 40 -6.77 12.95 2.92
N PHE A 41 -5.80 12.06 2.75
CA PHE A 41 -5.58 10.99 3.72
C PHE A 41 -5.09 11.54 5.07
N SER A 42 -4.20 12.53 5.04
CA SER A 42 -3.62 13.15 6.24
C SER A 42 -4.63 14.01 7.01
N SER A 43 -5.62 14.60 6.32
CA SER A 43 -6.73 15.31 6.96
C SER A 43 -7.73 14.40 7.68
N GLY A 44 -7.58 13.07 7.56
CA GLY A 44 -8.38 12.08 8.26
C GLY A 44 -9.35 11.30 7.38
N LEU A 45 -9.42 11.57 6.07
CA LEU A 45 -10.28 10.83 5.14
C LEU A 45 -9.67 9.47 4.80
N ARG A 46 -9.87 8.47 5.68
CA ARG A 46 -9.27 7.13 5.53
C ARG A 46 -10.17 6.14 4.78
N THR A 47 -11.47 6.40 4.76
CA THR A 47 -12.51 5.60 4.13
C THR A 47 -13.47 6.51 3.37
N PRO A 48 -13.07 7.01 2.18
CA PRO A 48 -13.98 7.80 1.35
C PRO A 48 -15.17 6.95 0.91
N SER A 49 -16.37 7.54 0.94
CA SER A 49 -17.58 6.92 0.37
C SER A 49 -17.52 6.89 -1.17
N THR A 50 -18.43 6.17 -1.82
CA THR A 50 -18.52 6.10 -3.29
C THR A 50 -18.60 7.48 -3.93
N ASP A 51 -19.43 8.37 -3.39
CA ASP A 51 -19.55 9.75 -3.91
C ASP A 51 -18.27 10.55 -3.74
N GLN A 52 -17.57 10.38 -2.60
CA GLN A 52 -16.28 11.03 -2.39
C GLN A 52 -15.22 10.48 -3.35
N ILE A 53 -15.21 9.18 -3.64
CA ILE A 53 -14.31 8.59 -4.62
C ILE A 53 -14.53 9.21 -6.01
N GLN A 54 -15.79 9.37 -6.43
CA GLN A 54 -16.11 10.02 -7.70
C GLN A 54 -15.70 11.50 -7.71
N LYS A 55 -15.98 12.23 -6.62
CA LYS A 55 -15.60 13.64 -6.49
C LYS A 55 -14.07 13.81 -6.56
N ILE A 56 -13.32 12.96 -5.85
CA ILE A 56 -11.86 12.97 -5.87
C ILE A 56 -11.35 12.61 -7.26
N SER A 57 -11.88 11.58 -7.93
CA SER A 57 -11.44 11.24 -9.28
C SER A 57 -11.70 12.38 -10.27
N ASN A 58 -12.83 13.08 -10.13
CA ASN A 58 -13.15 14.24 -10.97
C ASN A 58 -12.19 15.41 -10.72
N GLN A 59 -11.83 15.68 -9.46
CA GLN A 59 -10.82 16.69 -9.13
C GLN A 59 -9.41 16.30 -9.63
N LEU A 60 -9.08 15.00 -9.60
CA LEU A 60 -7.78 14.52 -10.03
C LEU A 60 -7.64 14.37 -11.55
N SER A 61 -8.77 14.35 -12.28
CA SER A 61 -8.76 14.26 -13.75
C SER A 61 -8.18 15.50 -14.40
N PHE A 62 -8.26 16.66 -13.75
CA PHE A 62 -7.62 17.92 -14.17
C PHE A 62 -6.09 17.80 -14.29
N TYR A 63 -5.47 16.91 -13.50
CA TYR A 63 -4.01 16.71 -13.47
C TYR A 63 -3.55 15.53 -14.34
N GLY A 64 -4.48 14.81 -14.97
CA GLY A 64 -4.17 13.66 -15.84
C GLY A 64 -5.21 12.55 -15.76
N LYS A 65 -5.08 11.54 -16.64
CA LYS A 65 -6.02 10.42 -16.70
C LYS A 65 -6.08 9.66 -15.37
N ILE A 66 -7.29 9.50 -14.85
CA ILE A 66 -7.57 8.75 -13.63
C ILE A 66 -8.95 8.11 -13.74
N GLU A 67 -9.12 7.00 -13.03
CA GLU A 67 -10.42 6.32 -12.90
C GLU A 67 -10.75 6.19 -11.41
N SER A 68 -12.03 6.14 -11.06
CA SER A 68 -12.50 6.03 -9.68
C SER A 68 -11.91 4.81 -8.95
N LYS A 69 -11.68 3.70 -9.68
CA LYS A 69 -11.01 2.50 -9.14
C LYS A 69 -9.58 2.75 -8.66
N ASN A 70 -8.85 3.67 -9.30
CA ASN A 70 -7.48 4.01 -8.90
C ASN A 70 -7.48 4.74 -7.55
N VAL A 71 -8.42 5.66 -7.34
CA VAL A 71 -8.61 6.36 -6.05
C VAL A 71 -8.95 5.33 -4.97
N PHE A 72 -9.94 4.47 -5.21
CA PHE A 72 -10.32 3.41 -4.29
C PHE A 72 -9.14 2.53 -3.87
N TYR A 73 -8.37 2.02 -4.84
CA TYR A 73 -7.22 1.17 -4.55
C TYR A 73 -6.07 1.93 -3.89
N TRP A 74 -5.88 3.21 -4.17
CA TRP A 74 -4.86 4.01 -3.50
C TRP A 74 -5.13 4.09 -1.99
N PHE A 75 -6.38 4.39 -1.59
CA PHE A 75 -6.79 4.41 -0.19
C PHE A 75 -6.69 3.02 0.47
N GLN A 76 -7.06 1.96 -0.24
CA GLN A 76 -6.85 0.60 0.27
C GLN A 76 -5.37 0.26 0.46
N ASN A 77 -4.51 0.61 -0.50
CA ASN A 77 -3.09 0.33 -0.47
C ASN A 77 -2.40 1.05 0.69
N HIS A 78 -2.80 2.29 0.97
CA HIS A 78 -2.28 3.07 2.10
C HIS A 78 -2.61 2.42 3.45
N LYS A 79 -3.87 2.00 3.65
CA LYS A 79 -4.24 1.23 4.85
C LYS A 79 -3.49 -0.09 4.97
N ALA A 80 -3.31 -0.80 3.85
CA ALA A 80 -2.57 -2.05 3.83
C ALA A 80 -1.09 -1.85 4.24
N ARG A 81 -0.44 -0.80 3.74
CA ARG A 81 0.94 -0.44 4.11
C ARG A 81 1.06 -0.08 5.59
N GLU A 82 0.12 0.68 6.13
CA GLU A 82 0.08 1.00 7.57
C GLU A 82 0.00 -0.27 8.42
N ARG A 83 -0.92 -1.19 8.07
CA ARG A 83 -1.05 -2.48 8.75
C ARG A 83 0.20 -3.35 8.62
N GLN A 84 0.86 -3.33 7.47
CA GLN A 84 2.07 -4.11 7.23
C GLN A 84 3.26 -3.56 8.05
N LYS A 85 3.40 -2.24 8.19
CA LYS A 85 4.42 -1.63 9.06
C LYS A 85 4.28 -2.13 10.50
N ARG A 86 3.05 -2.18 11.05
CA ARG A 86 2.78 -2.73 12.40
C ARG A 86 3.21 -4.19 12.55
N ARG A 87 3.00 -5.01 11.52
CA ARG A 87 3.39 -6.44 11.51
C ARG A 87 4.90 -6.68 11.33
N LYS A 88 5.60 -5.78 10.64
CA LYS A 88 7.05 -5.87 10.45
C LYS A 88 7.82 -5.45 11.70
N VAL A 89 7.29 -4.52 12.48
CA VAL A 89 7.87 -4.16 13.79
C VAL A 89 7.80 -5.36 14.75
N ASP A 90 6.68 -6.08 14.76
CA ASP A 90 6.48 -7.30 15.54
C ASP A 90 7.46 -8.43 15.17
N LYS A 91 7.70 -8.66 13.87
CA LYS A 91 8.66 -9.68 13.38
C LYS A 91 10.12 -9.23 13.34
N GLY A 92 10.38 -7.92 13.36
CA GLY A 92 11.72 -7.32 13.28
C GLY A 92 12.47 -7.27 14.61
N VAL A 93 11.78 -7.54 15.72
CA VAL A 93 12.39 -7.78 17.03
C VAL A 93 12.97 -9.19 17.08
N ILE A 94 12.23 -10.21 16.63
CA ILE A 94 12.67 -11.62 16.72
C ILE A 94 13.82 -11.95 15.74
N ARG A 95 13.96 -11.25 14.62
CA ARG A 95 15.00 -11.55 13.61
C ARG A 95 16.39 -10.96 13.88
N ARG A 96 16.58 -10.14 14.92
CA ARG A 96 17.85 -9.41 15.15
C ARG A 96 18.84 -10.10 16.09
N GLU A 97 18.48 -11.20 16.77
CA GLU A 97 19.38 -11.85 17.74
C GLU A 97 20.16 -13.05 17.18
N ASN A 98 19.97 -13.47 15.92
CA ASN A 98 20.54 -14.75 15.45
C ASN A 98 21.50 -14.65 14.24
N SER A 99 22.12 -13.50 13.99
CA SER A 99 23.13 -13.36 12.93
C SER A 99 24.49 -12.98 13.52
N ILE A 100 25.23 -13.99 13.96
CA ILE A 100 26.67 -13.91 14.21
C ILE A 100 27.36 -13.60 12.87
N PRO A 101 28.07 -12.47 12.70
CA PRO A 101 28.79 -12.21 11.47
C PRO A 101 30.00 -13.16 11.38
N LYS A 102 29.93 -14.17 10.51
CA LYS A 102 31.13 -14.92 10.10
C LYS A 102 31.90 -14.09 9.06
N ASN A 103 32.82 -13.26 9.54
CA ASN A 103 33.90 -12.75 8.69
C ASN A 103 35.24 -13.04 9.38
N SER A 104 35.72 -14.28 9.24
CA SER A 104 37.09 -14.62 9.62
C SER A 104 37.97 -14.37 8.41
N PHE A 105 38.77 -13.31 8.49
CA PHE A 105 39.77 -12.87 7.53
C PHE A 105 40.80 -14.00 7.30
N ALA A 106 40.64 -14.78 6.23
CA ALA A 106 41.65 -15.72 5.79
C ALA A 106 42.64 -14.99 4.86
N GLN A 107 43.67 -14.38 5.45
CA GLN A 107 44.90 -13.99 4.73
C GLN A 107 46.02 -13.73 5.74
N SER A 108 46.82 -14.75 6.02
CA SER A 108 48.22 -14.58 6.44
C SER A 108 48.96 -15.93 6.35
N LYS A 109 49.51 -16.21 5.16
CA LYS A 109 50.48 -17.30 4.93
C LYS A 109 51.45 -16.88 3.82
N TYR A 110 52.16 -15.78 4.03
CA TYR A 110 53.48 -15.52 3.45
C TYR A 110 54.16 -14.53 4.39
N HIS A 111 55.09 -14.99 5.21
CA HIS A 111 56.26 -14.24 5.65
C HIS A 111 57.36 -15.29 5.87
N ILE A 112 58.55 -14.90 5.41
CA ILE A 112 59.80 -15.66 5.23
C ILE A 112 60.24 -16.42 6.47
#